data_AF-A0A9P6KEG1-F1
#
_entry.id   AF-A0A9P6KEG1-F1
#
_cell.length_a   1.000
_cell.length_b   1.000
_cell.length_c   1.000
_cell.angle_alpha   90.00
_cell.angle_beta   90.00
_cell.angle_gamma   90.00
#
_symmetry.space_group_name_H-M   'P 1'
#
loop_
_entity.id
_entity.type
_entity.pdbx_description
1 polymer ?
#
loop_
_entity_poly.entity_id
_entity_poly.type
_entity_poly.pdbx_seq_one_letter_code
_entity_poly.pdbx_strand_id
1 'polypeptide(L)'
;MDQQGIGHGGYGFSHAGHGLGSSVGSRYSQSNNPRRTLAPSTQGSGLSYLPSLQRCVATLEESTQRLKSTVAILDEATAGYPRLKAITSHKKQYELVSEQDVTNAQSEVAKDVEPQLIMVTEKATQIVLQLEQKEYQLMDSIQLAKTMAEQRTQRQKAARSGLSSIKKLQSLTKRKEELSRTVTELDTVIEQKRYEFHELVRKEEARGSSNPAKRLKLTAERESRDLDKKEEEKRKEINRRQLELESIRKKIDEKRRSLINLRRVADTQTNNPPAHKNFDPSGPWKMYSSHYNFLGGAIQTELRVDTRDKNTYEETFERIFKLYEAELDPKQSKTDKEMDELTKDKSRKMAQLRNLCRQLFPDECIGQTMVRLLELLIENPHHEVYHRDLVQSEFPPEEERRHNLGRVMTILKQFGVIEPMLETVVDPEGEEGQEPKEQLVLRIKFEDNTLEDQGVEESADDLGSDLQ
;
A
#
# COMPACT_ATOMS: atom_id res chain seq x y z
N MET A 1 46.59 -42.83 -1.89
CA MET A 1 46.44 -41.41 -2.27
C MET A 1 45.78 -40.73 -1.08
N ASP A 2 46.51 -40.60 0.04
CA ASP A 2 47.50 -39.53 0.30
C ASP A 2 46.77 -38.20 0.48
N GLN A 3 46.85 -37.45 1.58
CA GLN A 3 47.83 -37.37 2.68
C GLN A 3 47.19 -36.61 3.86
N GLN A 4 47.61 -36.95 5.09
CA GLN A 4 48.10 -36.10 6.20
C GLN A 4 47.35 -34.76 6.50
N GLY A 5 46.96 -34.41 7.73
CA GLY A 5 47.64 -34.55 9.02
C GLY A 5 47.81 -33.15 9.66
N ILE A 6 47.88 -33.08 11.00
CA ILE A 6 48.16 -31.90 11.87
C ILE A 6 46.88 -31.17 12.36
N GLY A 7 46.63 -30.92 13.65
CA GLY A 7 47.44 -31.16 14.85
C GLY A 7 46.61 -30.95 16.13
N HIS A 8 46.95 -31.73 17.16
CA HIS A 8 46.45 -31.61 18.52
C HIS A 8 47.05 -30.39 19.21
N GLY A 9 46.20 -29.55 19.80
CA GLY A 9 46.59 -28.51 20.77
C GLY A 9 45.98 -28.81 22.12
N GLY A 10 46.69 -29.60 22.94
CA GLY A 10 46.37 -29.81 24.35
C GLY A 10 46.92 -28.67 25.19
N TYR A 11 46.06 -28.00 25.95
CA TYR A 11 46.47 -27.12 27.04
C TYR A 11 46.09 -27.77 28.37
N GLY A 12 47.09 -28.43 28.97
CA GLY A 12 47.17 -28.63 30.41
C GLY A 12 47.85 -27.45 31.09
N PHE A 13 47.95 -27.51 32.42
CA PHE A 13 48.51 -26.53 33.38
C PHE A 13 47.50 -25.44 33.81
N SER A 14 47.20 -25.18 35.09
CA SER A 14 47.78 -25.65 36.36
C SER A 14 46.79 -25.41 37.50
N HIS A 15 46.64 -26.42 38.35
CA HIS A 15 46.10 -26.27 39.71
C HIS A 15 47.07 -25.43 40.55
N ALA A 16 46.65 -24.24 40.99
CA ALA A 16 47.28 -23.54 42.10
C ALA A 16 46.61 -23.98 43.41
N GLY A 17 47.11 -25.08 43.98
CA GLY A 17 46.85 -25.44 45.37
C GLY A 17 47.68 -24.56 46.28
N HIS A 18 47.04 -23.66 47.03
CA HIS A 18 47.71 -23.00 48.15
C HIS A 18 47.61 -23.86 49.40
N GLY A 19 48.77 -24.40 49.74
CA GLY A 19 48.98 -25.35 50.82
C GLY A 19 48.76 -24.78 52.21
N LEU A 20 48.32 -25.71 53.05
CA LEU A 20 48.33 -25.65 54.51
C LEU A 20 49.76 -25.39 55.00
N GLY A 21 50.03 -24.17 55.46
CA GLY A 21 51.23 -23.83 56.20
C GLY A 21 51.06 -24.11 57.69
N SER A 22 51.40 -25.32 58.11
CA SER A 22 51.70 -25.63 59.51
C SER A 22 53.18 -25.32 59.78
N SER A 23 53.47 -24.42 60.71
CA SER A 23 54.79 -24.29 61.36
C SER A 23 54.65 -23.34 62.57
N VAL A 24 54.56 -23.88 63.78
CA VAL A 24 55.68 -24.00 64.73
C VAL A 24 56.24 -22.64 65.17
N GLY A 25 55.94 -22.30 66.43
CA GLY A 25 56.48 -21.10 67.09
C GLY A 25 56.22 -21.10 68.60
N SER A 26 56.39 -22.27 69.22
CA SER A 26 56.37 -22.46 70.67
C SER A 26 57.44 -21.58 71.33
N ARG A 27 57.04 -20.53 72.06
CA ARG A 27 57.91 -19.80 72.99
C ARG A 27 57.33 -19.93 74.39
N TYR A 28 57.52 -21.11 74.99
CA TYR A 28 57.52 -21.23 76.45
C TYR A 28 58.80 -20.58 76.96
N SER A 29 58.69 -19.30 77.34
CA SER A 29 59.65 -18.66 78.23
C SER A 29 59.54 -19.34 79.59
N GLN A 30 60.51 -20.21 79.88
CA GLN A 30 60.78 -20.74 81.21
C GLN A 30 61.23 -19.57 82.10
N SER A 31 60.30 -18.99 82.86
CA SER A 31 60.68 -18.26 84.07
C SER A 31 60.89 -19.28 85.19
N ASN A 32 62.16 -19.61 85.41
CA ASN A 32 62.65 -20.28 86.60
C ASN A 32 62.28 -19.46 87.84
N ASN A 33 61.14 -19.78 88.47
CA ASN A 33 60.85 -19.32 89.83
C ASN A 33 61.42 -20.37 90.81
N PRO A 34 62.43 -20.02 91.64
CA PRO A 34 62.88 -20.93 92.68
C PRO A 34 61.77 -21.15 93.70
N ARG A 35 61.34 -22.40 93.79
CA ARG A 35 60.43 -22.95 94.80
C ARG A 35 61.06 -22.76 96.19
N ARG A 36 60.82 -21.61 96.83
CA ARG A 36 61.13 -21.41 98.25
C ARG A 36 60.10 -22.15 99.10
N THR A 37 60.43 -23.38 99.46
CA THR A 37 59.85 -24.06 100.63
C THR A 37 60.38 -23.37 101.88
N LEU A 38 59.60 -22.42 102.44
CA LEU A 38 59.84 -21.89 103.78
C LEU A 38 59.07 -22.78 104.77
N ALA A 39 59.80 -23.55 105.57
CA ALA A 39 59.28 -24.18 106.77
C ALA A 39 58.82 -23.10 107.77
N PRO A 40 57.77 -23.34 108.58
CA PRO A 40 57.36 -22.38 109.59
C PRO A 40 58.27 -22.52 110.81
N SER A 41 59.22 -21.60 110.98
CA SER A 41 59.86 -21.39 112.28
C SER A 41 58.91 -20.60 113.16
N THR A 42 58.37 -21.28 114.15
CA THR A 42 57.65 -20.76 115.30
C THR A 42 58.48 -19.68 115.99
N GLN A 43 58.07 -18.41 115.88
CA GLN A 43 58.07 -17.38 116.93
C GLN A 43 57.83 -15.98 116.33
N GLY A 44 56.71 -15.37 116.73
CA GLY A 44 56.51 -13.91 116.73
C GLY A 44 56.13 -13.23 115.40
N SER A 45 55.01 -12.50 115.43
CA SER A 45 54.54 -11.47 114.46
C SER A 45 53.53 -11.95 113.41
N GLY A 46 52.24 -11.88 113.75
CA GLY A 46 51.09 -12.32 112.95
C GLY A 46 50.74 -11.46 111.72
N LEU A 47 51.71 -11.02 110.91
CA LEU A 47 51.45 -10.17 109.72
C LEU A 47 52.27 -10.53 108.46
N SER A 48 53.10 -11.58 108.48
CA SER A 48 53.99 -11.94 107.36
C SER A 48 53.35 -12.73 106.21
N TYR A 49 52.09 -13.18 106.36
CA TYR A 49 51.34 -13.87 105.30
C TYR A 49 50.60 -12.91 104.35
N LEU A 50 50.43 -11.65 104.76
CA LEU A 50 49.72 -10.62 103.99
C LEU A 50 50.37 -10.33 102.63
N PRO A 51 51.71 -10.24 102.49
CA PRO A 51 52.34 -9.98 101.19
C PRO A 51 52.21 -11.16 100.20
N SER A 52 52.22 -12.41 100.68
CA SER A 52 52.04 -13.59 99.83
C SER A 52 50.60 -13.72 99.35
N LEU A 53 49.64 -13.45 100.23
CA LEU A 53 48.22 -13.40 99.87
C LEU A 53 47.95 -12.26 98.88
N GLN A 54 48.51 -11.07 99.12
CA GLN A 54 48.39 -9.92 98.22
C GLN A 54 48.95 -10.23 96.82
N ARG A 55 50.08 -10.95 96.72
CA ARG A 55 50.60 -11.44 95.44
C ARG A 55 49.68 -12.44 94.76
N CYS A 56 49.13 -13.41 95.52
CA CYS A 56 48.18 -14.38 94.95
C CYS A 56 46.91 -13.70 94.42
N VAL A 57 46.39 -12.73 95.18
CA VAL A 57 45.24 -11.92 94.77
C VAL A 57 45.57 -11.09 93.53
N ALA A 58 46.73 -10.43 93.49
CA ALA A 58 47.17 -9.65 92.33
C ALA A 58 47.37 -10.51 91.07
N THR A 59 47.98 -11.69 91.20
CA THR A 59 48.14 -12.64 90.07
C THR A 59 46.79 -13.18 89.61
N LEU A 60 45.87 -13.46 90.55
CA LEU A 60 44.51 -13.86 90.21
C LEU A 60 43.79 -12.74 89.46
N GLU A 61 43.87 -11.51 89.96
CA GLU A 61 43.29 -10.33 89.33
C GLU A 61 43.82 -10.14 87.90
N GLU A 62 45.14 -10.20 87.70
CA GLU A 62 45.77 -10.13 86.38
C GLU A 62 45.28 -11.27 85.46
N SER A 63 45.16 -12.49 85.97
CA SER A 63 44.66 -13.63 85.18
C SER A 63 43.20 -13.43 84.77
N THR A 64 42.36 -12.88 85.66
CA THR A 64 40.95 -12.56 85.34
C THR A 64 40.85 -11.41 84.35
N GLN A 65 41.74 -10.42 84.43
CA GLN A 65 41.79 -9.31 83.48
C GLN A 65 42.23 -9.79 82.09
N ARG A 66 43.22 -10.69 82.01
CA ARG A 66 43.62 -11.33 80.74
C ARG A 66 42.48 -12.17 80.18
N LEU A 67 41.78 -12.95 81.00
CA LEU A 67 40.63 -13.73 80.56
C LEU A 67 39.52 -12.82 79.99
N LYS A 68 39.20 -11.73 80.69
CA LYS A 68 38.25 -10.72 80.21
C LYS A 68 38.68 -10.12 78.86
N SER A 69 39.96 -9.80 78.70
CA SER A 69 40.51 -9.31 77.42
C SER A 69 40.41 -10.35 76.32
N THR A 70 40.71 -11.62 76.59
CA THR A 70 40.58 -12.68 75.58
C THR A 70 39.13 -12.94 75.18
N VAL A 71 38.19 -12.84 76.11
CA VAL A 71 36.75 -12.95 75.80
C VAL A 71 36.31 -11.78 74.93
N ALA A 72 36.71 -10.55 75.27
CA ALA A 72 36.38 -9.38 74.45
C ALA A 72 36.93 -9.49 73.02
N ILE A 73 38.18 -9.95 72.85
CA ILE A 73 38.77 -10.18 71.51
C ILE A 73 38.02 -11.29 70.77
N LEU A 74 37.60 -12.36 71.47
CA LEU A 74 36.83 -13.44 70.85
C LEU A 74 35.45 -12.96 70.42
N ASP A 75 34.77 -12.16 71.24
CA ASP A 75 33.47 -11.58 70.93
C ASP A 75 33.56 -10.66 69.71
N GLU A 76 34.60 -9.83 69.63
CA GLU A 76 34.87 -8.98 68.46
C GLU A 76 35.20 -9.81 67.21
N ALA A 77 36.06 -10.82 67.33
CA ALA A 77 36.44 -11.70 66.23
C ALA A 77 35.26 -12.57 65.73
N THR A 78 34.31 -12.91 66.61
CA THR A 78 33.16 -13.78 66.28
C THR A 78 31.87 -13.01 66.00
N ALA A 79 31.86 -11.68 66.16
CA ALA A 79 30.70 -10.83 65.88
C ALA A 79 30.14 -11.00 64.45
N GLY A 80 30.98 -11.33 63.48
CA GLY A 80 30.58 -11.57 62.08
C GLY A 80 29.99 -12.95 61.79
N TYR A 81 30.15 -13.92 62.70
CA TYR A 81 29.76 -15.31 62.46
C TYR A 81 28.23 -15.50 62.28
N PRO A 82 27.35 -14.86 63.07
CA PRO A 82 25.90 -14.96 62.86
C PRO A 82 25.47 -14.45 61.47
N ARG A 83 26.12 -13.40 60.96
CA ARG A 83 25.85 -12.87 59.61
C ARG A 83 26.29 -13.83 58.51
N LEU A 84 27.48 -14.41 58.61
CA LEU A 84 27.94 -15.43 57.65
C LEU A 84 27.07 -16.69 57.70
N LYS A 85 26.64 -17.10 58.89
CA LYS A 85 25.68 -18.20 59.08
C LYS A 85 24.33 -17.89 58.40
N ALA A 86 23.84 -16.66 58.52
CA ALA A 86 22.64 -16.23 57.81
C ALA A 86 22.86 -16.23 56.29
N ILE A 87 23.96 -15.66 55.77
CA ILE A 87 24.22 -15.64 54.33
C ILE A 87 24.33 -17.05 53.75
N THR A 88 25.04 -17.94 54.43
CA THR A 88 25.19 -19.34 54.01
C THR A 88 23.91 -20.16 54.18
N SER A 89 23.01 -19.80 55.11
CA SER A 89 21.68 -20.44 55.20
C SER A 89 20.75 -20.02 54.06
N HIS A 90 20.97 -18.85 53.45
CA HIS A 90 20.31 -18.48 52.19
C HIS A 90 20.95 -19.27 51.05
N LYS A 91 20.60 -20.54 50.93
CA LYS A 91 20.99 -21.38 49.79
C LYS A 91 20.24 -20.91 48.55
N LYS A 92 20.76 -19.87 47.89
CA LYS A 92 20.31 -19.50 46.54
C LYS A 92 20.60 -20.70 45.65
N GLN A 93 19.54 -21.36 45.20
CA GLN A 93 19.65 -22.48 44.28
C GLN A 93 20.09 -21.91 42.93
N TYR A 94 21.36 -22.10 42.61
CA TYR A 94 21.85 -21.84 41.26
C TYR A 94 21.59 -23.12 40.47
N GLU A 95 20.65 -23.05 39.55
CA GLU A 95 20.47 -24.08 38.55
C GLU A 95 21.55 -23.88 37.49
N LEU A 96 22.52 -24.79 37.46
CA LEU A 96 23.58 -24.80 36.47
C LEU A 96 23.12 -25.73 35.36
N VAL A 97 22.73 -25.14 34.23
CA VAL A 97 22.46 -25.88 33.00
C VAL A 97 23.80 -26.14 32.31
N SER A 98 24.12 -27.40 32.00
CA SER A 98 25.35 -27.71 31.30
C SER A 98 25.25 -27.31 29.82
N GLU A 99 26.37 -26.91 29.22
CA GLU A 99 26.41 -26.60 27.78
C GLU A 99 25.99 -27.81 26.93
N GLN A 100 26.26 -29.02 27.40
CA GLN A 100 25.81 -30.25 26.76
C GLN A 100 24.29 -30.39 26.79
N ASP A 101 23.64 -30.01 27.90
CA ASP A 101 22.17 -30.04 27.99
C ASP A 101 21.54 -28.99 27.07
N VAL A 102 22.16 -27.80 26.97
CA VAL A 102 21.72 -26.76 26.03
C VAL A 102 21.82 -27.23 24.59
N THR A 103 22.95 -27.82 24.20
CA THR A 103 23.16 -28.31 22.82
C THR A 103 22.24 -29.50 22.49
N ASN A 104 22.00 -30.41 23.43
CA ASN A 104 21.04 -31.49 23.28
C ASN A 104 19.61 -30.96 23.11
N ALA A 105 19.19 -30.01 23.96
CA ALA A 105 17.88 -29.39 23.88
C ALA A 105 17.71 -28.61 22.57
N GLN A 106 18.73 -27.89 22.11
CA GLN A 106 18.73 -27.22 20.81
C GLN A 106 18.58 -28.23 19.67
N SER A 107 19.29 -29.36 19.71
CA SER A 107 19.16 -30.40 18.69
C SER A 107 17.78 -31.05 18.69
N GLU A 108 17.18 -31.27 19.85
CA GLU A 108 15.83 -31.83 19.98
C GLU A 108 14.78 -30.83 19.47
N VAL A 109 14.85 -29.57 19.89
CA VAL A 109 13.97 -28.50 19.39
C VAL A 109 14.15 -28.31 17.89
N ALA A 110 15.37 -28.37 17.37
CA ALA A 110 15.62 -28.29 15.93
C ALA A 110 14.92 -29.43 15.17
N LYS A 111 14.99 -30.67 15.65
CA LYS A 111 14.31 -31.82 15.02
C LYS A 111 12.79 -31.66 14.98
N ASP A 112 12.21 -30.99 15.98
CA ASP A 112 10.77 -30.78 16.07
C ASP A 112 10.30 -29.56 15.24
N VAL A 113 11.12 -28.52 15.14
CA VAL A 113 10.79 -27.27 14.45
C VAL A 113 11.13 -27.33 12.96
N GLU A 114 12.21 -28.02 12.57
CA GLU A 114 12.65 -28.14 11.17
C GLU A 114 11.56 -28.65 10.21
N PRO A 115 10.81 -29.73 10.48
CA PRO A 115 9.74 -30.17 9.57
C PRO A 115 8.59 -29.15 9.48
N GLN A 116 8.33 -28.39 10.55
CA GLN A 116 7.31 -27.33 10.53
C GLN A 116 7.78 -26.15 9.69
N LEU A 117 9.06 -25.78 9.78
CA LEU A 117 9.68 -24.76 8.96
C LEU A 117 9.65 -25.14 7.48
N ILE A 118 9.95 -26.40 7.15
CA ILE A 118 9.87 -26.92 5.78
C ILE A 118 8.43 -26.83 5.25
N MET A 119 7.43 -27.25 6.03
CA MET A 119 6.03 -27.13 5.61
C MET A 119 5.60 -25.67 5.40
N VAL A 120 6.02 -24.74 6.27
CA VAL A 120 5.67 -23.32 6.13
C VAL A 120 6.37 -22.69 4.93
N THR A 121 7.63 -23.02 4.69
CA THR A 121 8.39 -22.55 3.52
C THR A 121 7.79 -23.12 2.22
N GLU A 122 7.44 -24.40 2.17
CA GLU A 122 6.72 -24.98 1.03
C GLU A 122 5.39 -24.26 0.75
N LYS A 123 4.59 -23.99 1.79
CA LYS A 123 3.35 -23.21 1.64
C LYS A 123 3.62 -21.79 1.12
N ALA A 124 4.66 -21.12 1.62
CA ALA A 124 5.05 -19.80 1.15
C ALA A 124 5.44 -19.84 -0.33
N THR A 125 6.26 -20.81 -0.75
CA THR A 125 6.65 -20.98 -2.16
C THR A 125 5.43 -21.27 -3.06
N GLN A 126 4.46 -22.07 -2.61
CA GLN A 126 3.23 -22.32 -3.35
C GLN A 126 2.38 -21.05 -3.52
N ILE A 127 2.29 -20.20 -2.49
CA ILE A 127 1.57 -18.93 -2.56
C ILE A 127 2.27 -17.98 -3.54
N VAL A 128 3.60 -17.89 -3.49
CA VAL A 128 4.38 -17.08 -4.44
C VAL A 128 4.13 -17.55 -5.88
N LEU A 129 4.21 -18.85 -6.15
CA LEU A 129 3.91 -19.41 -7.48
C LEU A 129 2.48 -19.09 -7.95
N GLN A 130 1.49 -19.13 -7.04
CA GLN A 130 0.12 -18.73 -7.38
C GLN A 130 -0.02 -17.24 -7.67
N LEU A 131 0.74 -16.39 -6.98
CA LEU A 131 0.77 -14.95 -7.24
C LEU A 131 1.44 -14.63 -8.57
N GLU A 132 2.57 -15.26 -8.88
CA GLU A 132 3.24 -15.14 -10.18
C GLU A 132 2.31 -15.58 -11.32
N GLN A 133 1.58 -16.69 -11.18
CA GLN A 133 0.59 -17.11 -12.17
C GLN A 133 -0.52 -16.08 -12.37
N LYS A 134 -1.00 -15.46 -11.28
CA LYS A 134 -2.00 -14.38 -11.37
C LYS A 134 -1.44 -13.13 -12.02
N GLU A 135 -0.18 -12.80 -11.76
CA GLU A 135 0.52 -11.70 -12.40
C GLU A 135 0.60 -11.91 -13.91
N TYR A 136 1.02 -13.09 -14.37
CA TYR A 136 1.06 -13.42 -15.80
C TYR A 136 -0.33 -13.32 -16.44
N GLN A 137 -1.38 -13.84 -15.79
CA GLN A 137 -2.76 -13.71 -16.29
C GLN A 137 -3.22 -12.25 -16.38
N LEU A 138 -2.84 -11.43 -15.40
CA LEU A 138 -3.16 -10.00 -15.41
C LEU A 138 -2.39 -9.27 -16.51
N MET A 139 -1.10 -9.55 -16.68
CA MET A 139 -0.29 -9.00 -17.77
C MET A 139 -0.88 -9.33 -19.13
N ASP A 140 -1.26 -10.59 -19.36
CA ASP A 140 -1.91 -11.02 -20.60
C ASP A 140 -3.24 -10.30 -20.82
N SER A 141 -4.04 -10.13 -19.76
CA SER A 141 -5.31 -9.39 -19.83
C SER A 141 -5.10 -7.91 -20.17
N ILE A 142 -4.06 -7.28 -19.62
CA ILE A 142 -3.69 -5.89 -19.89
C ILE A 142 -3.22 -5.74 -21.34
N GLN A 143 -2.38 -6.67 -21.83
CA GLN A 143 -1.93 -6.68 -23.23
C GLN A 143 -3.11 -6.85 -24.19
N LEU A 144 -4.04 -7.76 -23.88
CA LEU A 144 -5.26 -7.94 -24.69
C LEU A 144 -6.14 -6.67 -24.67
N ALA A 145 -6.32 -6.05 -23.50
CA ALA A 145 -7.08 -4.80 -23.38
C ALA A 145 -6.43 -3.66 -24.18
N LYS A 146 -5.10 -3.55 -24.12
CA LYS A 146 -4.32 -2.54 -24.85
C LYS A 146 -4.48 -2.71 -26.36
N THR A 147 -4.29 -3.92 -26.88
CA THR A 147 -4.47 -4.20 -28.32
C THR A 147 -5.90 -3.92 -28.78
N MET A 148 -6.91 -4.26 -27.98
CA MET A 148 -8.32 -3.97 -28.28
C MET A 148 -8.62 -2.46 -28.27
N ALA A 149 -8.05 -1.70 -27.34
CA ALA A 149 -8.18 -0.25 -27.27
C ALA A 149 -7.52 0.44 -28.48
N GLU A 150 -6.34 -0.03 -28.90
CA GLU A 150 -5.64 0.45 -30.09
C GLU A 150 -6.49 0.20 -31.35
N GLN A 151 -7.05 -1.00 -31.52
CA GLN A 151 -7.96 -1.31 -32.62
C GLN A 151 -9.22 -0.44 -32.61
N ARG A 152 -9.82 -0.20 -31.44
CA ARG A 152 -11.00 0.69 -31.31
C ARG A 152 -10.67 2.11 -31.72
N THR A 153 -9.51 2.61 -31.31
CA THR A 153 -9.04 3.96 -31.66
C THR A 153 -8.79 4.07 -33.17
N GLN A 154 -8.19 3.05 -33.78
CA GLN A 154 -7.99 3.00 -35.23
C GLN A 154 -9.32 3.01 -36.00
N ARG A 155 -10.31 2.23 -35.55
CA ARG A 155 -11.67 2.21 -36.13
C ARG A 155 -12.38 3.56 -35.99
N GLN A 156 -12.25 4.24 -34.85
CA GLN A 156 -12.83 5.56 -34.65
C GLN A 156 -12.20 6.63 -35.54
N LYS A 157 -10.86 6.59 -35.72
CA LYS A 157 -10.16 7.47 -36.67
C LYS A 157 -10.67 7.27 -38.10
N ALA A 158 -10.86 6.01 -38.52
CA ALA A 158 -11.45 5.69 -39.82
C ALA A 158 -12.90 6.20 -39.95
N ALA A 159 -13.75 5.98 -38.95
CA ALA A 159 -15.15 6.42 -38.97
C ALA A 159 -15.31 7.96 -39.01
N ARG A 160 -14.48 8.70 -38.25
CA ARG A 160 -14.47 10.18 -38.28
C ARG A 160 -14.10 10.73 -39.66
N SER A 161 -13.14 10.10 -40.35
CA SER A 161 -12.80 10.47 -41.73
C SER A 161 -13.98 10.25 -42.69
N GLY A 162 -14.73 9.15 -42.52
CA GLY A 162 -15.91 8.82 -43.31
C GLY A 162 -17.06 9.83 -43.17
N LEU A 163 -17.37 10.28 -41.95
CA LEU A 163 -18.46 11.23 -41.70
C LEU A 163 -18.22 12.61 -42.36
N SER A 164 -16.97 13.06 -42.41
CA SER A 164 -16.58 14.29 -43.10
C SER A 164 -16.83 14.21 -44.62
N SER A 165 -16.67 13.01 -45.19
CA SER A 165 -16.89 12.77 -46.61
C SER A 165 -18.39 12.71 -46.97
N ILE A 166 -19.24 12.24 -46.06
CA ILE A 166 -20.69 12.17 -46.23
C ILE A 166 -21.31 13.58 -46.22
N LYS A 167 -20.88 14.45 -45.29
CA LYS A 167 -21.34 15.86 -45.25
C LYS A 167 -20.97 16.62 -46.54
N LYS A 168 -19.77 16.40 -47.08
CA LYS A 168 -19.35 16.95 -48.38
C LYS A 168 -20.18 16.40 -49.55
N LEU A 169 -20.63 15.15 -49.46
CA LEU A 169 -21.45 14.54 -50.51
C LEU A 169 -22.88 15.12 -50.50
N GLN A 170 -23.45 15.35 -49.31
CA GLN A 170 -24.77 15.98 -49.16
C GLN A 170 -24.79 17.45 -49.61
N SER A 171 -23.72 18.21 -49.40
CA SER A 171 -23.64 19.59 -49.90
C SER A 171 -23.52 19.64 -51.43
N LEU A 172 -22.80 18.69 -52.03
CA LEU A 172 -22.71 18.57 -53.49
C LEU A 172 -24.03 18.12 -54.13
N THR A 173 -24.80 17.25 -53.49
CA THR A 173 -26.13 16.85 -54.00
C THR A 173 -27.13 18.01 -53.97
N LYS A 174 -27.14 18.81 -52.90
CA LYS A 174 -27.99 20.02 -52.84
C LYS A 174 -27.63 21.02 -53.94
N ARG A 175 -26.34 21.29 -54.13
CA ARG A 175 -25.87 22.19 -55.20
C ARG A 175 -26.23 21.68 -56.59
N LYS A 176 -26.20 20.35 -56.81
CA LYS A 176 -26.66 19.73 -58.06
C LYS A 176 -28.15 19.96 -58.32
N GLU A 177 -28.99 19.81 -57.30
CA GLU A 177 -30.43 20.03 -57.41
C GLU A 177 -30.77 21.50 -57.70
N GLU A 178 -30.10 22.43 -57.02
CA GLU A 178 -30.24 23.87 -57.27
C GLU A 178 -29.85 24.23 -58.72
N LEU A 179 -28.69 23.77 -59.18
CA LEU A 179 -28.25 23.98 -60.56
C LEU A 179 -29.23 23.36 -61.56
N SER A 180 -29.73 22.14 -61.29
CA SER A 180 -30.72 21.49 -62.16
C SER A 180 -32.01 22.32 -62.28
N ARG A 181 -32.49 22.94 -61.20
CA ARG A 181 -33.68 23.82 -61.23
C ARG A 181 -33.43 25.07 -62.07
N THR A 182 -32.27 25.70 -61.89
CA THR A 182 -31.92 26.90 -62.69
C THR A 182 -31.79 26.59 -64.17
N VAL A 183 -31.29 25.40 -64.53
CA VAL A 183 -31.21 24.98 -65.94
C VAL A 183 -32.62 24.78 -66.52
N THR A 184 -33.51 24.10 -65.80
CA THR A 184 -34.89 23.91 -66.29
C THR A 184 -35.66 25.23 -66.41
N GLU A 185 -35.39 26.20 -65.53
CA GLU A 185 -36.00 27.53 -65.58
C GLU A 185 -35.46 28.36 -66.76
N LEU A 186 -34.16 28.24 -67.07
CA LEU A 186 -33.60 28.86 -68.27
C LEU A 186 -34.15 28.24 -69.55
N ASP A 187 -34.38 26.92 -69.58
CA ASP A 187 -34.98 26.25 -70.74
C ASP A 187 -36.41 26.73 -71.00
N THR A 188 -37.23 26.94 -69.95
CA THR A 188 -38.59 27.50 -70.14
C THR A 188 -38.57 28.94 -70.64
N VAL A 189 -37.63 29.76 -70.17
CA VAL A 189 -37.44 31.13 -70.68
C VAL A 189 -37.00 31.13 -72.15
N ILE A 190 -36.11 30.20 -72.54
CA ILE A 190 -35.70 30.04 -73.93
C ILE A 190 -36.89 29.67 -74.81
N GLU A 191 -37.74 28.73 -74.39
CA GLU A 191 -38.94 28.35 -75.13
C GLU A 191 -39.95 29.49 -75.26
N GLN A 192 -40.17 30.27 -74.17
CA GLN A 192 -41.00 31.47 -74.25
C GLN A 192 -40.47 32.48 -75.27
N LYS A 193 -39.16 32.74 -75.27
CA LYS A 193 -38.54 33.68 -76.22
C LYS A 193 -38.57 33.17 -77.65
N ARG A 194 -38.44 31.86 -77.87
CA ARG A 194 -38.63 31.22 -79.18
C ARG A 194 -40.05 31.40 -79.70
N TYR A 195 -41.05 31.26 -78.82
CA TYR A 195 -42.45 31.48 -79.17
C TYR A 195 -42.73 32.96 -79.52
N GLU A 196 -42.25 33.90 -78.70
CA GLU A 196 -42.36 35.35 -78.98
C GLU A 196 -41.70 35.72 -80.32
N PHE A 197 -40.54 35.14 -80.62
CA PHE A 197 -39.83 35.36 -81.88
C PHE A 197 -40.64 34.81 -83.07
N HIS A 198 -41.21 33.62 -82.94
CA HIS A 198 -42.03 33.02 -83.99
C HIS A 198 -43.32 33.84 -84.26
N GLU A 199 -43.91 34.45 -83.23
CA GLU A 199 -45.03 35.40 -83.35
C GLU A 199 -44.63 36.67 -84.12
N LEU A 200 -43.44 37.21 -83.85
CA LEU A 200 -42.92 38.40 -84.56
C LEU A 200 -42.62 38.10 -86.03
N VAL A 201 -42.01 36.95 -86.34
CA VAL A 201 -41.75 36.51 -87.71
C VAL A 201 -43.06 36.34 -88.49
N ARG A 202 -44.09 35.73 -87.88
CA ARG A 202 -45.41 35.60 -88.51
C ARG A 202 -46.09 36.95 -88.78
N LYS A 203 -45.87 37.95 -87.91
CA LYS A 203 -46.39 39.32 -88.11
C LYS A 203 -45.63 40.10 -89.19
N GLU A 204 -44.33 39.84 -89.35
CA GLU A 204 -43.51 40.36 -90.44
C GLU A 204 -43.90 39.74 -91.80
N GLU A 205 -44.11 38.42 -91.85
CA GLU A 205 -44.53 37.73 -93.08
C GLU A 205 -45.94 38.12 -93.56
N ALA A 206 -46.81 38.57 -92.66
CA ALA A 206 -48.14 39.07 -93.01
C ALA A 206 -48.16 40.50 -93.61
N ARG A 207 -47.02 41.20 -93.68
CA ARG A 207 -46.91 42.55 -94.26
C ARG A 207 -46.01 42.53 -95.50
N GLY A 208 -46.61 42.30 -96.66
CA GLY A 208 -45.93 42.42 -97.96
C GLY A 208 -45.46 43.86 -98.28
N SER A 209 -44.15 44.06 -98.21
CA SER A 209 -43.28 45.00 -98.96
C SER A 209 -43.82 46.37 -99.44
N SER A 210 -43.17 47.44 -98.95
CA SER A 210 -42.73 48.57 -99.79
C SER A 210 -41.45 49.20 -99.19
N ASN A 211 -40.39 49.23 -99.99
CA ASN A 211 -39.02 49.66 -99.68
C ASN A 211 -38.85 51.18 -99.92
N PRO A 212 -37.91 51.90 -99.27
CA PRO A 212 -36.54 51.88 -99.81
C PRO A 212 -35.40 51.87 -98.79
N ALA A 213 -34.29 51.35 -99.29
CA ALA A 213 -32.98 51.25 -98.68
C ALA A 213 -32.34 52.61 -98.31
N LYS A 214 -31.26 52.48 -97.52
CA LYS A 214 -30.22 53.47 -97.15
C LYS A 214 -30.40 54.19 -95.81
N ARG A 215 -30.55 53.41 -94.73
CA ARG A 215 -29.94 53.75 -93.43
C ARG A 215 -29.68 52.57 -92.47
N LEU A 216 -30.13 51.36 -92.81
CA LEU A 216 -30.10 50.20 -91.90
C LEU A 216 -29.20 49.03 -92.33
N LYS A 217 -28.38 49.17 -93.38
CA LYS A 217 -27.45 48.08 -93.79
C LYS A 217 -26.20 47.98 -92.91
N LEU A 218 -25.80 49.06 -92.23
CA LEU A 218 -24.68 49.03 -91.28
C LEU A 218 -25.08 48.65 -89.86
N THR A 219 -26.38 48.68 -89.53
CA THR A 219 -26.90 48.30 -88.21
C THR A 219 -27.46 46.88 -88.22
N ALA A 220 -28.14 46.41 -89.27
CA ALA A 220 -28.63 45.03 -89.35
C ALA A 220 -27.50 43.99 -89.52
N GLU A 221 -26.42 44.29 -90.26
CA GLU A 221 -25.24 43.40 -90.32
C GLU A 221 -24.41 43.44 -89.04
N ARG A 222 -24.42 44.56 -88.29
CA ARG A 222 -23.78 44.63 -86.96
C ARG A 222 -24.61 43.88 -85.92
N GLU A 223 -25.93 44.06 -85.91
CA GLU A 223 -26.85 43.36 -85.02
C GLU A 223 -26.91 41.86 -85.32
N SER A 224 -26.88 41.43 -86.59
CA SER A 224 -26.78 40.01 -86.94
C SER A 224 -25.45 39.41 -86.48
N ARG A 225 -24.32 40.10 -86.68
CA ARG A 225 -23.02 39.61 -86.18
C ARG A 225 -22.93 39.62 -84.66
N ASP A 226 -23.58 40.55 -83.98
CA ASP A 226 -23.61 40.61 -82.52
C ASP A 226 -24.56 39.56 -81.92
N LEU A 227 -25.64 39.20 -82.62
CA LEU A 227 -26.51 38.08 -82.28
C LEU A 227 -25.80 36.74 -82.51
N ASP A 228 -25.13 36.56 -83.65
CA ASP A 228 -24.35 35.35 -83.93
C ASP A 228 -23.24 35.14 -82.89
N LYS A 229 -22.54 36.22 -82.50
CA LYS A 229 -21.56 36.18 -81.41
C LYS A 229 -22.19 35.82 -80.07
N LYS A 230 -23.35 36.41 -79.72
CA LYS A 230 -24.05 36.09 -78.48
C LYS A 230 -24.59 34.65 -78.47
N GLU A 231 -25.03 34.13 -79.60
CA GLU A 231 -25.44 32.73 -79.73
C GLU A 231 -24.25 31.77 -79.64
N GLU A 232 -23.11 32.13 -80.23
CA GLU A 232 -21.88 31.36 -80.14
C GLU A 232 -21.32 31.35 -78.70
N GLU A 233 -21.36 32.48 -77.99
CA GLU A 233 -21.01 32.58 -76.58
C GLU A 233 -21.94 31.75 -75.70
N LYS A 234 -23.26 31.79 -75.96
CA LYS A 234 -24.22 30.93 -75.25
C LYS A 234 -23.97 29.45 -75.52
N ARG A 235 -23.65 29.06 -76.77
CA ARG A 235 -23.27 27.68 -77.09
C ARG A 235 -21.99 27.24 -76.37
N LYS A 236 -20.97 28.12 -76.30
CA LYS A 236 -19.74 27.85 -75.55
C LYS A 236 -20.02 27.69 -74.05
N GLU A 237 -20.88 28.53 -73.47
CA GLU A 237 -21.26 28.42 -72.07
C GLU A 237 -22.11 27.16 -71.78
N ILE A 238 -23.01 26.77 -72.69
CA ILE A 238 -23.76 25.50 -72.60
C ILE A 238 -22.79 24.31 -72.63
N ASN A 239 -21.84 24.29 -73.57
CA ASN A 239 -20.84 23.23 -73.65
C ASN A 239 -19.96 23.16 -72.41
N ARG A 240 -19.57 24.32 -71.86
CA ARG A 240 -18.81 24.38 -70.60
C ARG A 240 -19.61 23.81 -69.43
N ARG A 241 -20.89 24.17 -69.29
CA ARG A 241 -21.76 23.62 -68.24
C ARG A 241 -22.02 22.13 -68.42
N GLN A 242 -22.11 21.64 -69.65
CA GLN A 242 -22.22 20.22 -69.94
C GLN A 242 -20.97 19.45 -69.50
N LEU A 243 -19.77 19.97 -69.78
CA LEU A 243 -18.51 19.38 -69.32
C LEU A 243 -18.39 19.38 -67.78
N GLU A 244 -18.82 20.46 -67.12
CA GLU A 244 -18.86 20.53 -65.65
C GLU A 244 -19.84 19.49 -65.06
N LEU A 245 -21.02 19.32 -65.67
CA LEU A 245 -21.99 18.31 -65.26
C LEU A 245 -21.46 16.88 -65.46
N GLU A 246 -20.73 16.63 -66.54
CA GLU A 246 -20.13 15.33 -66.81
C GLU A 246 -19.02 14.99 -65.81
N SER A 247 -18.19 15.98 -65.46
CA SER A 247 -17.18 15.85 -64.39
C SER A 247 -17.82 15.54 -63.03
N ILE A 248 -18.94 16.20 -62.70
CA ILE A 248 -19.70 15.94 -61.46
C ILE A 248 -20.30 14.53 -61.48
N ARG A 249 -20.89 14.09 -62.60
CA ARG A 249 -21.42 12.72 -62.75
C ARG A 249 -20.34 11.67 -62.51
N LYS A 250 -19.17 11.83 -63.12
CA LYS A 250 -18.04 10.89 -62.95
C LYS A 250 -17.60 10.78 -61.49
N LYS A 251 -17.56 11.89 -60.75
CA LYS A 251 -17.25 11.90 -59.30
C LYS A 251 -18.31 11.19 -58.45
N ILE A 252 -19.59 11.34 -58.81
CA ILE A 252 -20.68 10.64 -58.12
C ILE A 252 -20.54 9.12 -58.31
N ASP A 253 -20.21 8.66 -59.51
CA ASP A 253 -20.09 7.23 -59.80
C ASP A 253 -18.86 6.59 -59.14
N GLU A 254 -17.75 7.32 -59.03
CA GLU A 254 -16.58 6.89 -58.26
C GLU A 254 -16.89 6.75 -56.75
N LYS A 255 -17.65 7.70 -56.19
CA LYS A 255 -18.10 7.62 -54.79
C LYS A 255 -19.11 6.51 -54.55
N ARG A 256 -20.03 6.26 -55.50
CA ARG A 256 -20.94 5.12 -55.43
C ARG A 256 -20.19 3.79 -55.44
N ARG A 257 -19.16 3.64 -56.29
CA ARG A 257 -18.29 2.46 -56.28
C ARG A 257 -17.56 2.29 -54.95
N SER A 258 -17.06 3.38 -54.36
CA SER A 258 -16.42 3.35 -53.04
C SER A 258 -17.39 2.89 -51.93
N LEU A 259 -18.64 3.35 -51.95
CA LEU A 259 -19.68 2.94 -51.00
C LEU A 259 -20.05 1.46 -51.13
N ILE A 260 -20.14 0.94 -52.36
CA ILE A 260 -20.40 -0.49 -52.60
C ILE A 260 -19.26 -1.34 -52.04
N ASN A 261 -18.01 -0.91 -52.19
CA ASN A 261 -16.86 -1.61 -51.61
C ASN A 261 -16.87 -1.57 -50.08
N LEU A 262 -17.17 -0.43 -49.47
CA LEU A 262 -17.34 -0.30 -48.01
C LEU A 262 -18.45 -1.20 -47.47
N ARG A 263 -19.57 -1.30 -48.20
CA ARG A 263 -20.68 -2.19 -47.83
C ARG A 263 -20.27 -3.66 -47.90
N ARG A 264 -19.53 -4.09 -48.92
CA ARG A 264 -18.97 -5.45 -48.99
C ARG A 264 -18.00 -5.75 -47.84
N VAL A 265 -17.20 -4.77 -47.41
CA VAL A 265 -16.30 -4.91 -46.24
C VAL A 265 -17.10 -4.99 -44.93
N ALA A 266 -18.23 -4.29 -44.82
CA ALA A 266 -19.12 -4.41 -43.67
C ALA A 266 -19.86 -5.75 -43.64
N ASP A 267 -20.35 -6.21 -44.79
CA ASP A 267 -21.10 -7.47 -44.91
C ASP A 267 -20.20 -8.71 -44.70
N THR A 268 -18.89 -8.60 -44.98
CA THR A 268 -17.91 -9.64 -44.61
C THR A 268 -17.61 -9.67 -43.10
N GLN A 269 -17.93 -8.62 -42.34
CA GLN A 269 -17.82 -8.61 -40.87
C GLN A 269 -19.11 -9.07 -40.15
N THR A 270 -20.26 -9.08 -40.81
CA THR A 270 -21.56 -9.43 -40.19
C THR A 270 -21.98 -10.89 -40.35
N ASN A 271 -21.17 -11.73 -41.03
CA ASN A 271 -21.38 -13.18 -41.08
C ASN A 271 -21.02 -13.91 -39.78
N ASN A 272 -20.66 -13.20 -38.70
CA ASN A 272 -20.76 -13.72 -37.34
C ASN A 272 -21.91 -13.00 -36.63
N PRO A 273 -23.00 -13.69 -36.26
CA PRO A 273 -24.11 -13.07 -35.54
C PRO A 273 -23.61 -12.52 -34.20
N PRO A 274 -24.19 -11.42 -33.69
CA PRO A 274 -23.80 -10.88 -32.40
C PRO A 274 -24.25 -11.86 -31.33
N ALA A 275 -23.35 -12.72 -30.86
CA ALA A 275 -23.47 -13.26 -29.53
C ALA A 275 -23.68 -12.05 -28.61
N HIS A 276 -24.79 -12.05 -27.86
CA HIS A 276 -25.01 -11.13 -26.76
C HIS A 276 -23.69 -11.04 -26.01
N LYS A 277 -23.03 -9.87 -26.09
CA LYS A 277 -21.82 -9.64 -25.31
C LYS A 277 -22.30 -9.67 -23.87
N ASN A 278 -22.10 -10.82 -23.23
CA ASN A 278 -22.12 -10.95 -21.79
C ASN A 278 -21.38 -9.72 -21.27
N PHE A 279 -22.09 -8.90 -20.51
CA PHE A 279 -21.50 -7.82 -19.77
C PHE A 279 -20.40 -8.47 -18.93
N ASP A 280 -19.14 -8.26 -19.30
CA ASP A 280 -18.01 -8.79 -18.56
C ASP A 280 -17.75 -7.78 -17.44
N PRO A 281 -18.15 -8.09 -16.20
CA PRO A 281 -17.99 -7.17 -15.09
C PRO A 281 -16.49 -6.83 -14.95
N SER A 282 -16.13 -5.56 -15.13
CA SER A 282 -14.78 -5.10 -14.82
C SER A 282 -14.41 -5.44 -13.37
N GLY A 283 -13.12 -5.50 -13.04
CA GLY A 283 -12.57 -6.00 -11.77
C GLY A 283 -13.39 -5.75 -10.48
N PRO A 284 -13.92 -4.54 -10.20
CA PRO A 284 -14.71 -4.26 -9.00
C PRO A 284 -16.02 -5.05 -8.91
N TRP A 285 -16.61 -5.37 -10.06
CA TRP A 285 -17.92 -6.03 -10.17
C TRP A 285 -17.83 -7.56 -10.05
N LYS A 286 -16.63 -8.15 -10.14
CA LYS A 286 -16.43 -9.58 -9.88
C LYS A 286 -16.82 -9.97 -8.46
N MET A 287 -16.61 -9.09 -7.48
CA MET A 287 -17.04 -9.33 -6.09
C MET A 287 -18.57 -9.45 -5.97
N TYR A 288 -19.30 -8.81 -6.88
CA TYR A 288 -20.76 -8.86 -6.93
C TYR A 288 -21.29 -9.87 -7.96
N SER A 289 -20.44 -10.74 -8.51
CA SER A 289 -20.84 -11.72 -9.53
C SER A 289 -21.92 -12.68 -9.03
N SER A 290 -21.90 -13.03 -7.75
CA SER A 290 -22.97 -13.83 -7.12
C SER A 290 -24.32 -13.12 -7.11
N HIS A 291 -24.33 -11.80 -6.87
CA HIS A 291 -25.56 -10.99 -6.87
C HIS A 291 -26.12 -10.86 -8.29
N TYR A 292 -25.23 -10.69 -9.28
CA TYR A 292 -25.59 -10.65 -10.68
C TYR A 292 -26.20 -11.98 -11.17
N ASN A 293 -25.58 -13.11 -10.83
CA ASN A 293 -26.07 -14.43 -11.23
C ASN A 293 -27.42 -14.74 -10.57
N PHE A 294 -27.61 -14.36 -9.30
CA PHE A 294 -28.88 -14.49 -8.59
C PHE A 294 -29.98 -13.65 -9.26
N LEU A 295 -29.73 -12.35 -9.48
CA LEU A 295 -30.69 -11.45 -10.12
C LEU A 295 -30.98 -11.87 -11.57
N GLY A 296 -29.95 -12.29 -12.31
CA GLY A 296 -30.09 -12.81 -13.67
C GLY A 296 -30.99 -14.06 -13.73
N GLY A 297 -30.81 -14.98 -12.77
CA GLY A 297 -31.68 -16.16 -12.61
C GLY A 297 -33.11 -15.78 -12.22
N ALA A 298 -33.28 -14.91 -11.21
CA ALA A 298 -34.59 -14.47 -10.75
C ALA A 298 -35.39 -13.75 -11.85
N ILE A 299 -34.72 -12.86 -12.60
CA ILE A 299 -35.30 -12.15 -13.75
C ILE A 299 -35.66 -13.13 -14.87
N GLN A 300 -34.82 -14.12 -15.19
CA GLN A 300 -35.15 -15.11 -16.22
C GLN A 300 -36.33 -16.02 -15.83
N THR A 301 -36.53 -16.25 -14.53
CA THR A 301 -37.55 -17.18 -14.02
C THR A 301 -38.89 -16.49 -13.81
N GLU A 302 -38.91 -15.28 -13.24
CA GLU A 302 -40.14 -14.55 -12.93
C GLU A 302 -40.57 -13.53 -14.00
N LEU A 303 -39.64 -12.96 -14.78
CA LEU A 303 -39.93 -11.92 -15.76
C LEU A 303 -40.34 -12.47 -17.14
N ARG A 304 -41.17 -13.53 -17.14
CA ARG A 304 -41.91 -13.98 -18.34
C ARG A 304 -43.21 -13.21 -18.56
N VAL A 305 -43.45 -12.17 -17.75
CA VAL A 305 -44.66 -11.36 -17.76
C VAL A 305 -44.64 -10.41 -18.96
N ASP A 306 -45.79 -10.30 -19.64
CA ASP A 306 -45.98 -9.41 -20.79
C ASP A 306 -45.79 -7.95 -20.37
N THR A 307 -44.80 -7.28 -20.94
CA THR A 307 -44.38 -5.89 -20.64
C THR A 307 -45.47 -4.83 -20.79
N ARG A 308 -46.66 -5.22 -21.26
CA ARG A 308 -47.82 -4.36 -21.47
C ARG A 308 -48.68 -4.19 -20.21
N ASP A 309 -48.56 -5.07 -19.21
CA ASP A 309 -49.33 -4.98 -17.96
C ASP A 309 -48.47 -4.45 -16.81
N LYS A 310 -48.59 -3.14 -16.56
CA LYS A 310 -47.72 -2.40 -15.64
C LYS A 310 -47.86 -2.88 -14.19
N ASN A 311 -49.08 -3.23 -13.77
CA ASN A 311 -49.34 -3.67 -12.40
C ASN A 311 -48.71 -5.05 -12.12
N THR A 312 -48.78 -5.96 -13.08
CA THR A 312 -48.18 -7.30 -12.96
C THR A 312 -46.64 -7.24 -12.96
N TYR A 313 -46.07 -6.28 -13.69
CA TYR A 313 -44.63 -6.01 -13.64
C TYR A 313 -44.18 -5.45 -12.28
N GLU A 314 -44.92 -4.51 -11.70
CA GLU A 314 -44.61 -3.97 -10.37
C GLU A 314 -44.70 -5.05 -9.27
N GLU A 315 -45.73 -5.89 -9.29
CA GLU A 315 -45.88 -7.00 -8.34
C GLU A 315 -44.77 -8.07 -8.45
N THR A 316 -44.34 -8.38 -9.68
CA THR A 316 -43.23 -9.33 -9.90
C THR A 316 -41.89 -8.72 -9.52
N PHE A 317 -41.68 -7.44 -9.78
CA PHE A 317 -40.47 -6.73 -9.35
C PHE A 317 -40.35 -6.69 -7.82
N GLU A 318 -41.44 -6.37 -7.11
CA GLU A 318 -41.51 -6.41 -5.65
C GLU A 318 -41.20 -7.81 -5.09
N ARG A 319 -41.65 -8.86 -5.77
CA ARG A 319 -41.37 -10.24 -5.37
C ARG A 319 -39.89 -10.60 -5.54
N ILE A 320 -39.28 -10.25 -6.68
CA ILE A 320 -37.84 -10.44 -6.91
C ILE A 320 -37.03 -9.67 -5.86
N PHE A 321 -37.44 -8.45 -5.53
CA PHE A 321 -36.75 -7.63 -4.53
C PHE A 321 -36.80 -8.27 -3.14
N LYS A 322 -37.97 -8.76 -2.70
CA LYS A 322 -38.11 -9.48 -1.42
C LYS A 322 -37.29 -10.78 -1.38
N LEU A 323 -37.21 -11.51 -2.49
CA LEU A 323 -36.35 -12.70 -2.59
C LEU A 323 -34.87 -12.33 -2.50
N TYR A 324 -34.48 -11.20 -3.07
CA TYR A 324 -33.12 -10.68 -2.98
C TYR A 324 -32.76 -10.20 -1.56
N GLU A 325 -33.68 -9.50 -0.88
CA GLU A 325 -33.52 -9.15 0.54
C GLU A 325 -33.35 -10.39 1.42
N ALA A 326 -34.20 -11.42 1.21
CA ALA A 326 -34.12 -12.67 1.97
C ALA A 326 -32.79 -13.44 1.74
N GLU A 327 -32.17 -13.29 0.57
CA GLU A 327 -30.85 -13.87 0.26
C GLU A 327 -29.68 -13.02 0.81
N LEU A 328 -29.90 -11.71 1.02
CA LEU A 328 -28.94 -10.77 1.60
C LEU A 328 -28.85 -10.92 3.13
N ASP A 329 -29.99 -11.10 3.81
CA ASP A 329 -30.07 -11.26 5.26
C ASP A 329 -29.08 -12.28 5.86
N PRO A 330 -28.95 -13.52 5.35
CA PRO A 330 -28.00 -14.48 5.91
C PRO A 330 -26.54 -14.07 5.68
N LYS A 331 -26.23 -13.38 4.57
CA LYS A 331 -24.88 -12.88 4.29
C LYS A 331 -24.55 -11.70 5.18
N GLN A 332 -25.49 -10.78 5.37
CA GLN A 332 -25.37 -9.66 6.30
C GLN A 332 -25.18 -10.18 7.74
N SER A 333 -26.02 -11.13 8.17
CA SER A 333 -25.89 -11.77 9.48
C SER A 333 -24.54 -12.47 9.67
N LYS A 334 -23.96 -13.05 8.60
CA LYS A 334 -22.63 -13.65 8.66
C LYS A 334 -21.55 -12.58 8.83
N THR A 335 -21.59 -11.51 8.04
CA THR A 335 -20.67 -10.37 8.16
C THR A 335 -20.75 -9.73 9.55
N ASP A 336 -21.96 -9.53 10.06
CA ASP A 336 -22.18 -8.95 11.39
C ASP A 336 -21.59 -9.85 12.50
N LYS A 337 -21.76 -11.18 12.38
CA LYS A 337 -21.12 -12.15 13.30
C LYS A 337 -19.59 -12.11 13.20
N GLU A 338 -19.04 -12.06 12.00
CA GLU A 338 -17.58 -11.95 11.79
C GLU A 338 -17.04 -10.64 12.38
N MET A 339 -17.77 -9.52 12.22
CA MET A 339 -17.43 -8.23 12.82
C MET A 339 -17.51 -8.26 14.36
N ASP A 340 -18.52 -8.91 14.93
CA ASP A 340 -18.66 -9.10 16.37
C ASP A 340 -17.52 -9.97 16.94
N GLU A 341 -17.14 -11.04 16.24
CA GLU A 341 -16.01 -11.90 16.61
C GLU A 341 -14.69 -11.11 16.58
N LEU A 342 -14.44 -10.34 15.52
CA LEU A 342 -13.27 -9.47 15.42
C LEU A 342 -13.24 -8.42 16.53
N THR A 343 -14.39 -7.86 16.90
CA THR A 343 -14.51 -6.87 17.98
C THR A 343 -14.21 -7.49 19.36
N LYS A 344 -14.69 -8.73 19.60
CA LYS A 344 -14.37 -9.49 20.82
C LYS A 344 -12.89 -9.85 20.89
N ASP A 345 -12.30 -10.29 19.78
CA ASP A 345 -10.89 -10.63 19.70
C ASP A 345 -9.99 -9.40 19.87
N LYS A 346 -10.36 -8.26 19.27
CA LYS A 346 -9.71 -6.97 19.51
C LYS A 346 -9.73 -6.64 21.00
N SER A 347 -10.90 -6.71 21.65
CA SER A 347 -11.06 -6.44 23.07
C SER A 347 -10.21 -7.36 23.96
N ARG A 348 -10.14 -8.66 23.61
CA ARG A 348 -9.31 -9.65 24.31
C ARG A 348 -7.82 -9.36 24.17
N LYS A 349 -7.35 -9.07 22.95
CA LYS A 349 -5.94 -8.72 22.68
C LYS A 349 -5.55 -7.43 23.38
N MET A 350 -6.43 -6.43 23.41
CA MET A 350 -6.20 -5.18 24.17
C MET A 350 -6.14 -5.42 25.68
N ALA A 351 -6.95 -6.32 26.23
CA ALA A 351 -6.85 -6.71 27.63
C ALA A 351 -5.52 -7.43 27.95
N GLN A 352 -5.03 -8.27 27.04
CA GLN A 352 -3.72 -8.92 27.18
C GLN A 352 -2.57 -7.89 27.11
N LEU A 353 -2.61 -6.97 26.15
CA LEU A 353 -1.67 -5.87 26.03
C LEU A 353 -1.66 -5.03 27.31
N ARG A 354 -2.83 -4.72 27.87
CA ARG A 354 -2.96 -4.04 29.18
C ARG A 354 -2.22 -4.74 30.30
N ASN A 355 -2.40 -6.05 30.41
CA ASN A 355 -1.74 -6.83 31.45
C ASN A 355 -0.23 -6.88 31.24
N LEU A 356 0.23 -7.03 30.00
CA LEU A 356 1.64 -7.05 29.65
C LEU A 356 2.32 -5.71 29.94
N CYS A 357 1.72 -4.58 29.52
CA CYS A 357 2.23 -3.25 29.81
C CYS A 357 2.32 -2.96 31.32
N ARG A 358 1.34 -3.44 32.11
CA ARG A 358 1.38 -3.33 33.58
C ARG A 358 2.48 -4.18 34.22
N GLN A 359 2.79 -5.35 33.65
CA GLN A 359 3.85 -6.23 34.15
C GLN A 359 5.25 -5.72 33.79
N LEU A 360 5.44 -5.23 32.56
CA LEU A 360 6.73 -4.72 32.09
C LEU A 360 7.07 -3.35 32.70
N PHE A 361 6.06 -2.51 32.94
CA PHE A 361 6.23 -1.16 33.45
C PHE A 361 5.38 -0.96 34.71
N PRO A 362 5.79 -1.50 35.87
CA PRO A 362 5.07 -1.32 37.13
C PRO A 362 5.16 0.12 37.66
N ASP A 363 6.07 0.93 37.14
CA ASP A 363 6.35 2.29 37.60
C ASP A 363 5.33 3.33 37.09
N GLU A 364 4.93 4.23 38.00
CA GLU A 364 4.38 5.58 37.77
C GLU A 364 3.53 5.77 36.49
N CYS A 365 2.47 4.97 36.34
CA CYS A 365 1.47 5.11 35.27
C CYS A 365 2.00 4.90 33.83
N ILE A 366 3.28 4.62 33.62
CA ILE A 366 3.90 4.44 32.28
C ILE A 366 3.16 3.34 31.51
N GLY A 367 2.92 2.19 32.15
CA GLY A 367 2.18 1.10 31.53
C GLY A 367 0.73 1.46 31.18
N GLN A 368 0.09 2.36 31.95
CA GLN A 368 -1.29 2.80 31.67
C GLN A 368 -1.33 3.79 30.50
N THR A 369 -0.43 4.77 30.49
CA THR A 369 -0.29 5.74 29.41
C THR A 369 0.09 5.05 28.10
N MET A 370 0.98 4.07 28.13
CA MET A 370 1.39 3.30 26.95
C MET A 370 0.22 2.54 26.34
N VAL A 371 -0.60 1.89 27.17
CA VAL A 371 -1.83 1.23 26.70
C VAL A 371 -2.76 2.25 26.07
N ARG A 372 -3.03 3.36 26.75
CA ARG A 372 -4.02 4.34 26.29
C ARG A 372 -3.59 4.97 24.96
N LEU A 373 -2.30 5.25 24.80
CA LEU A 373 -1.74 5.74 23.54
C LEU A 373 -1.89 4.71 22.40
N LEU A 374 -1.64 3.42 22.68
CA LEU A 374 -1.84 2.34 21.71
C LEU A 374 -3.33 2.13 21.39
N GLU A 375 -4.23 2.26 22.36
CA GLU A 375 -5.69 2.25 22.14
C GLU A 375 -6.09 3.36 21.16
N LEU A 376 -5.64 4.60 21.38
CA LEU A 376 -5.94 5.74 20.50
C LEU A 376 -5.39 5.55 19.07
N LEU A 377 -4.21 4.95 18.92
CA LEU A 377 -3.62 4.65 17.61
C LEU A 377 -4.36 3.51 16.88
N ILE A 378 -4.84 2.50 17.62
CA ILE A 378 -5.58 1.36 17.05
C ILE A 378 -7.05 1.73 16.74
N GLU A 379 -7.62 2.69 17.46
CA GLU A 379 -8.98 3.19 17.20
C GLU A 379 -9.04 4.12 15.98
N ASN A 380 -7.94 4.79 15.64
CA ASN A 380 -7.87 5.60 14.43
C ASN A 380 -7.75 4.73 13.17
N PRO A 381 -8.60 4.95 12.14
CA PRO A 381 -8.60 4.16 10.91
C PRO A 381 -7.32 4.35 10.07
N HIS A 382 -6.61 5.46 10.27
CA HIS A 382 -5.34 5.76 9.60
C HIS A 382 -4.11 5.33 10.43
N HIS A 383 -4.32 4.78 11.64
CA HIS A 383 -3.25 4.45 12.59
C HIS A 383 -2.32 5.63 12.92
N GLU A 384 -2.86 6.83 12.78
CA GLU A 384 -2.21 8.11 12.98
C GLU A 384 -2.96 8.88 14.05
N VAL A 385 -2.21 9.46 14.98
CA VAL A 385 -2.76 10.38 15.97
C VAL A 385 -2.01 11.71 15.86
N TYR A 386 -2.76 12.75 15.52
CA TYR A 386 -2.26 14.12 15.51
C TYR A 386 -2.00 14.60 16.94
N HIS A 387 -0.78 15.04 17.22
CA HIS A 387 -0.35 15.42 18.58
C HIS A 387 -1.13 16.60 19.16
N ARG A 388 -1.82 17.42 18.34
CA ARG A 388 -2.39 18.69 18.82
C ARG A 388 -3.79 18.59 19.42
N ASP A 389 -4.68 17.75 18.88
CA ASP A 389 -6.09 17.80 19.28
C ASP A 389 -6.52 16.60 20.14
N LEU A 390 -6.15 15.37 19.76
CA LEU A 390 -6.50 14.17 20.54
C LEU A 390 -5.50 13.87 21.66
N VAL A 391 -4.20 14.02 21.41
CA VAL A 391 -3.19 13.70 22.43
C VAL A 391 -3.19 14.74 23.55
N GLN A 392 -3.33 16.03 23.23
CA GLN A 392 -3.35 17.08 24.25
C GLN A 392 -4.65 17.11 25.07
N SER A 393 -5.76 16.61 24.52
CA SER A 393 -7.02 16.51 25.29
C SER A 393 -7.02 15.33 26.26
N GLU A 394 -6.42 14.19 25.88
CA GLU A 394 -6.27 13.02 26.76
C GLU A 394 -5.07 13.11 27.71
N PHE A 395 -3.97 13.74 27.26
CA PHE A 395 -2.72 13.90 27.99
C PHE A 395 -2.31 15.38 28.03
N PRO A 396 -2.97 16.19 28.87
CA PRO A 396 -2.67 17.61 28.97
C PRO A 396 -1.22 17.81 29.48
N PRO A 397 -0.43 18.67 28.82
CA PRO A 397 1.01 18.84 29.13
C PRO A 397 1.27 19.34 30.57
N GLU A 398 0.27 19.96 31.20
CA GLU A 398 0.30 20.38 32.60
C GLU A 398 0.39 19.20 33.58
N GLU A 399 -0.07 18.01 33.16
CA GLU A 399 -0.08 16.78 33.95
C GLU A 399 1.02 15.78 33.54
N GLU A 400 2.05 16.22 32.80
CA GLU A 400 3.12 15.32 32.29
C GLU A 400 3.78 14.47 33.38
N ARG A 401 3.90 15.02 34.60
CA ARG A 401 4.45 14.29 35.77
C ARG A 401 3.60 13.09 36.21
N ARG A 402 2.33 13.02 35.79
CA ARG A 402 1.40 11.95 36.14
C ARG A 402 1.32 10.87 35.07
N HIS A 403 1.39 11.24 33.80
CA HIS A 403 1.24 10.30 32.69
C HIS A 403 2.57 9.92 32.02
N ASN A 404 3.65 10.68 32.20
CA ASN A 404 4.98 10.37 31.66
C ASN A 404 4.97 10.09 30.14
N LEU A 405 4.20 10.87 29.37
CA LEU A 405 3.96 10.61 27.94
C LEU A 405 5.28 10.69 27.14
N GLY A 406 6.14 11.67 27.40
CA GLY A 406 7.42 11.80 26.70
C GLY A 406 8.33 10.58 26.89
N ARG A 407 8.31 9.99 28.09
CA ARG A 407 9.06 8.75 28.39
C ARG A 407 8.44 7.56 27.67
N VAL A 408 7.12 7.44 27.65
CA VAL A 408 6.39 6.39 26.92
C VAL A 408 6.68 6.46 25.42
N MET A 409 6.66 7.66 24.83
CA MET A 409 6.97 7.84 23.41
C MET A 409 8.40 7.43 23.09
N THR A 410 9.36 7.76 23.97
CA THR A 410 10.76 7.33 23.81
C THR A 410 10.88 5.81 23.86
N ILE A 411 10.20 5.17 24.80
CA ILE A 411 10.20 3.71 24.95
C ILE A 411 9.58 3.03 23.72
N LEU A 412 8.40 3.47 23.28
CA LEU A 412 7.72 2.91 22.10
C LEU A 412 8.52 3.12 20.81
N LYS A 413 9.24 4.25 20.69
CA LYS A 413 10.17 4.50 19.59
C LYS A 413 11.36 3.54 19.63
N GLN A 414 11.92 3.25 20.81
CA GLN A 414 13.01 2.28 20.98
C GLN A 414 12.58 0.85 20.62
N PHE A 415 11.32 0.49 20.90
CA PHE A 415 10.75 -0.78 20.47
C PHE A 415 10.35 -0.80 18.99
N GLY A 416 10.48 0.32 18.26
CA GLY A 416 10.11 0.41 16.85
C GLY A 416 8.60 0.34 16.59
N VAL A 417 7.76 0.53 17.60
CA VAL A 417 6.30 0.43 17.48
C VAL A 417 5.70 1.71 16.89
N ILE A 418 6.30 2.85 17.20
CA ILE A 418 5.83 4.17 16.72
C ILE A 418 6.93 4.92 15.99
N GLU A 419 6.54 5.64 14.94
CA GLU A 419 7.38 6.57 14.20
C GLU A 419 6.80 7.99 14.34
N PRO A 420 7.54 8.92 14.96
CA PRO A 420 7.15 10.33 14.98
C PRO A 420 7.46 10.95 13.61
N MET A 421 6.43 11.38 12.89
CA MET A 421 6.55 12.12 11.64
C MET A 421 6.24 13.61 11.87
N LEU A 422 6.96 14.48 11.18
CA LEU A 422 6.65 15.90 11.09
C LEU A 422 5.88 16.11 9.79
N GLU A 423 4.59 16.41 9.90
CA GLU A 423 3.77 16.74 8.73
C GLU A 423 3.56 18.25 8.68
N THR A 424 3.89 18.85 7.54
CA THR A 424 3.59 20.26 7.28
C THR A 424 2.15 20.37 6.83
N VAL A 425 1.26 20.78 7.74
CA VAL A 425 -0.15 21.02 7.40
C VAL A 425 -0.23 22.36 6.69
N VAL A 426 -0.55 22.33 5.40
CA VAL A 426 -0.91 23.53 4.63
C VAL A 426 -2.42 23.70 4.79
N ASP A 427 -2.82 24.64 5.65
CA ASP A 427 -4.24 24.97 5.84
C ASP A 427 -4.83 25.42 4.50
N PRO A 428 -5.80 24.69 3.91
CA PRO A 428 -6.37 25.04 2.60
C PRO A 428 -7.25 26.30 2.65
N GLU A 429 -7.57 26.79 3.86
CA GLU A 429 -8.37 28.01 4.11
C GLU A 429 -7.54 29.17 4.68
N GLY A 430 -6.23 29.02 4.82
CA GLY A 430 -5.34 30.06 5.36
C GLY A 430 -5.11 31.21 4.37
N GLU A 431 -5.23 32.44 4.84
CA GLU A 431 -4.88 33.64 4.07
C GLU A 431 -3.47 33.54 3.48
N GLU A 432 -3.30 33.96 2.21
CA GLU A 432 -2.00 33.99 1.51
C GLU A 432 -0.94 34.71 2.36
N GLY A 433 -0.07 33.95 3.02
CA GLY A 433 1.02 34.47 3.85
C GLY A 433 1.24 33.78 5.20
N GLN A 434 0.43 32.81 5.61
CA GLN A 434 0.66 32.09 6.86
C GLN A 434 1.72 30.98 6.69
N GLU A 435 2.78 31.04 7.51
CA GLU A 435 3.84 30.03 7.53
C GLU A 435 3.28 28.63 7.81
N PRO A 436 3.79 27.58 7.13
CA PRO A 436 3.33 26.22 7.35
C PRO A 436 3.56 25.83 8.81
N LYS A 437 2.49 25.40 9.49
CA LYS A 437 2.60 24.88 10.86
C LYS A 437 3.03 23.43 10.77
N GLU A 438 4.24 23.16 11.23
CA GLU A 438 4.71 21.79 11.45
C GLU A 438 3.90 21.17 12.59
N GLN A 439 3.25 20.03 12.32
CA GLN A 439 2.51 19.26 13.30
C GLN A 439 3.15 17.88 13.46
N LEU A 440 3.39 17.49 14.71
CA LEU A 440 3.90 16.16 15.02
C LEU A 440 2.75 15.14 14.89
N VAL A 441 2.96 14.11 14.08
CA VAL A 441 2.05 12.98 13.87
C VAL A 441 2.72 11.72 14.40
N LEU A 442 1.98 10.94 15.18
CA LEU A 442 2.44 9.63 15.65
C LEU A 442 1.77 8.56 14.80
N ARG A 443 2.58 7.74 14.12
CA ARG A 443 2.11 6.61 13.31
C ARG A 443 2.61 5.29 13.90
N ILE A 444 1.76 4.26 13.89
CA ILE A 444 2.22 2.89 14.17
C ILE A 444 3.08 2.43 12.99
N LYS A 445 4.32 2.02 13.27
CA LYS A 445 5.18 1.42 12.26
C LYS A 445 4.75 -0.02 12.04
N PHE A 446 4.10 -0.29 10.91
CA PHE A 446 4.01 -1.65 10.41
C PHE A 446 5.35 -1.96 9.76
N GLU A 447 5.95 -3.11 10.07
CA GLU A 447 7.02 -3.64 9.23
C GLU A 447 6.40 -3.96 7.88
N ASP A 448 6.39 -2.98 6.98
CA ASP A 448 6.20 -3.24 5.57
C ASP A 448 7.36 -4.15 5.17
N ASN A 449 7.06 -5.43 5.01
CA ASN A 449 7.96 -6.46 4.49
C ASN A 449 8.33 -6.21 3.00
N THR A 450 8.22 -4.97 2.54
CA THR A 450 8.78 -4.51 1.27
C THR A 450 10.28 -4.38 1.46
N LEU A 451 10.98 -5.45 1.07
CA LEU A 451 12.38 -5.42 0.66
C LEU A 451 12.55 -4.36 -0.43
N GLU A 452 12.69 -3.09 -0.03
CA GLU A 452 13.18 -2.04 -0.92
C GLU A 452 14.69 -2.27 -1.09
N ASP A 453 15.00 -2.96 -2.19
CA ASP A 453 16.05 -2.65 -3.15
C ASP A 453 17.10 -1.65 -2.63
N GLN A 454 18.13 -2.17 -1.98
CA GLN A 454 19.36 -1.41 -1.77
C GLN A 454 19.96 -1.12 -3.13
N GLY A 455 19.74 0.10 -3.61
CA GLY A 455 20.39 0.65 -4.79
C GLY A 455 21.90 0.47 -4.68
N VAL A 456 22.42 -0.46 -5.47
CA VAL A 456 23.84 -0.55 -5.78
C VAL A 456 24.17 0.68 -6.64
N GLU A 457 24.68 1.73 -6.01
CA GLU A 457 25.44 2.78 -6.71
C GLU A 457 26.72 2.14 -7.28
N GLU A 458 26.59 1.62 -8.49
CA GLU A 458 27.72 1.24 -9.33
C GLU A 458 28.43 2.54 -9.76
N SER A 459 29.49 2.85 -9.02
CA SER A 459 30.40 3.97 -9.26
C SER A 459 31.27 3.61 -10.47
N ALA A 460 30.91 4.15 -11.63
CA ALA A 460 31.76 4.17 -12.81
C ALA A 460 32.57 5.47 -12.84
N ASP A 461 33.78 5.43 -12.29
CA ASP A 461 34.89 6.33 -12.62
C ASP A 461 36.17 5.48 -12.51
N ASP A 462 36.74 5.09 -13.65
CA ASP A 462 37.92 5.73 -14.25
C ASP A 462 39.20 5.44 -13.46
N LEU A 463 40.05 4.58 -14.03
CA LEU A 463 41.50 4.81 -14.17
C LEU A 463 42.08 3.71 -15.06
N GLY A 464 42.43 4.11 -16.29
CA GLY A 464 43.41 3.40 -17.10
C GLY A 464 44.83 3.56 -16.55
N SER A 465 45.79 2.95 -17.27
CA SER A 465 47.23 2.78 -16.97
C SER A 465 47.52 1.75 -15.86
N ASP A 466 48.38 0.74 -16.03
CA ASP A 466 49.68 0.77 -16.68
C ASP A 466 50.10 -0.56 -17.34
N LEU A 467 50.99 -0.38 -18.31
CA LEU A 467 51.86 -1.41 -18.88
C LEU A 467 52.74 -2.10 -17.82
N GLN A 468 52.78 -3.44 -17.81
CA GLN A 468 53.98 -4.26 -18.03
C GLN A 468 53.66 -5.75 -18.12
#